data_AF-A0A7C7VU96-F1
#
_entry.id   AF-A0A7C7VU96-F1
#
_cell.length_a   1.000
_cell.length_b   1.000
_cell.length_c   1.000
_cell.angle_alpha   90.00
_cell.angle_beta   90.00
_cell.angle_gamma   90.00
#
_symmetry.space_group_name_H-M   'P 1'
#
loop_
_entity.id
_entity.type
_entity.pdbx_description
1 polymer ?
#
loop_
_entity_poly.entity_id
_entity_poly.type
_entity_poly.pdbx_seq_one_letter_code
_entity_poly.pdbx_strand_id
1 'polypeptide(L)'
;LQKQGIELIFFDRVLPNFEASKVVVDDYNGAYTATEFLIKKGYKRIAHIGGSKEFIISKKRFKGYTDALKKHKIPVDETLIYFGGFQEKNGVDGMQYLLGAVNKPDAVVAVNDPVALGAYEVIKSRGLKIPKDIAVVGFSNNPISAIVDPPLTTIEQPAYEMGRVEEKR
;
A
#
# COMPACT_ATOMS: atom_id res chain seq x y z
N LEU A 1 -11.61 -12.25 32.81
CA LEU A 1 -10.49 -12.28 31.84
C LEU A 1 -9.41 -11.23 32.16
N GLN A 2 -9.66 -9.91 32.19
CA GLN A 2 -8.63 -8.95 32.67
C GLN A 2 -8.32 -9.03 34.18
N LYS A 3 -9.30 -9.42 35.02
CA LYS A 3 -9.08 -9.63 36.47
C LYS A 3 -8.36 -10.95 36.82
N GLN A 4 -7.87 -11.70 35.83
CA GLN A 4 -7.18 -12.99 36.02
C GLN A 4 -5.71 -12.96 35.58
N GLY A 5 -5.13 -11.79 35.28
CA GLY A 5 -3.71 -11.69 34.91
C GLY A 5 -3.36 -12.31 33.56
N ILE A 6 -4.37 -12.54 32.69
CA ILE A 6 -4.15 -12.99 31.32
C ILE A 6 -3.92 -11.75 30.47
N GLU A 7 -2.70 -11.62 29.94
CA GLU A 7 -2.33 -10.59 28.98
C GLU A 7 -3.02 -10.89 27.64
N LEU A 8 -3.94 -10.01 27.25
CA LEU A 8 -4.80 -10.21 26.08
C LEU A 8 -4.22 -9.45 24.90
N ILE A 9 -3.57 -10.17 23.99
CA ILE A 9 -2.98 -9.59 22.77
C ILE A 9 -4.01 -9.66 21.65
N PHE A 10 -4.45 -8.49 21.16
CA PHE A 10 -5.36 -8.38 20.03
C PHE A 10 -4.60 -8.44 18.71
N PHE A 11 -4.85 -9.48 17.93
CA PHE A 11 -4.57 -9.44 16.50
C PHE A 11 -5.78 -8.88 15.74
N ASP A 12 -5.51 -7.90 14.87
CA ASP A 12 -6.39 -7.48 13.77
C ASP A 12 -7.57 -6.53 14.05
N ARG A 13 -7.94 -6.19 15.30
CA ARG A 13 -8.88 -5.07 15.57
C ARG A 13 -8.56 -4.34 16.88
N VAL A 14 -8.33 -3.03 16.81
CA VAL A 14 -8.05 -2.18 17.98
C VAL A 14 -9.33 -1.44 18.40
N LEU A 15 -9.78 -1.63 19.64
CA LEU A 15 -10.79 -0.79 20.28
C LEU A 15 -10.13 0.52 20.77
N PRO A 16 -10.82 1.68 20.77
CA PRO A 16 -10.17 2.99 20.95
C PRO A 16 -9.48 3.24 22.30
N ASN A 17 -9.68 2.42 23.33
CA ASN A 17 -9.31 2.72 24.72
C ASN A 17 -8.43 1.65 25.39
N PHE A 18 -7.40 1.13 24.71
CA PHE A 18 -6.45 0.19 25.31
C PHE A 18 -5.01 0.70 25.21
N GLU A 19 -4.34 0.87 26.35
CA GLU A 19 -2.91 1.17 26.41
C GLU A 19 -2.11 -0.13 26.29
N ALA A 20 -1.61 -0.41 25.08
CA ALA A 20 -0.57 -1.40 24.82
C ALA A 20 0.55 -0.70 24.04
N SER A 21 1.81 -1.12 24.25
CA SER A 21 2.99 -0.63 23.53
C SER A 21 2.79 -0.82 22.03
N LYS A 22 2.44 0.26 21.31
CA LYS A 22 2.13 0.20 19.89
C LYS A 22 3.31 0.73 19.09
N VAL A 23 4.09 -0.17 18.50
CA VAL A 23 5.00 0.19 17.40
C VAL A 23 4.13 0.43 16.17
N VAL A 24 3.67 1.66 15.97
CA VAL A 24 2.82 2.04 14.83
C VAL A 24 3.70 2.13 13.59
N VAL A 25 3.49 1.24 12.63
CA VAL A 25 3.99 1.44 11.26
C VAL A 25 3.50 2.80 10.76
N ASP A 26 4.41 3.65 10.29
CA ASP A 26 4.06 4.97 9.78
C ASP A 26 3.50 4.88 8.36
N ASP A 27 2.23 4.47 8.27
CA ASP A 27 1.47 4.33 7.04
C ASP A 27 1.46 5.60 6.18
N TYR A 28 1.41 6.77 6.84
CA TYR A 28 1.37 8.05 6.14
C TYR A 28 2.73 8.33 5.49
N ASN A 29 3.82 8.27 6.27
CA ASN A 29 5.15 8.56 5.74
C ASN A 29 5.61 7.50 4.73
N GLY A 30 5.21 6.23 4.92
CA GLY A 30 5.44 5.17 3.94
C GLY A 30 4.81 5.49 2.59
N ALA A 31 3.53 5.90 2.56
CA ALA A 31 2.84 6.26 1.31
C ALA A 31 3.28 7.57 0.69
N TYR A 32 3.59 8.56 1.53
CA TYR A 32 4.23 9.78 1.06
C TYR A 32 5.55 9.45 0.36
N THR A 33 6.41 8.63 0.98
CA THR A 33 7.73 8.27 0.45
C THR A 33 7.63 7.42 -0.83
N ALA A 34 6.75 6.42 -0.85
CA ALA A 34 6.49 5.61 -2.03
C ALA A 34 6.05 6.46 -3.24
N THR A 35 5.13 7.39 -2.99
CA THR A 35 4.62 8.29 -4.03
C THR A 35 5.70 9.27 -4.48
N GLU A 36 6.42 9.89 -3.54
CA GLU A 36 7.51 10.81 -3.84
C GLU A 36 8.65 10.13 -4.61
N PHE A 37 8.95 8.87 -4.32
CA PHE A 37 9.92 8.07 -5.07
C PHE A 37 9.53 7.96 -6.55
N LEU A 38 8.27 7.65 -6.85
CA LEU A 38 7.77 7.58 -8.24
C LEU A 38 7.84 8.95 -8.92
N ILE A 39 7.43 10.02 -8.24
CA ILE A 39 7.52 11.39 -8.77
C ILE A 39 8.98 11.73 -9.13
N LYS A 40 9.92 11.47 -8.24
CA LYS A 40 11.36 11.73 -8.45
C LYS A 40 11.97 10.89 -9.58
N LYS A 41 11.38 9.73 -9.89
CA LYS A 41 11.76 8.90 -11.05
C LYS A 41 11.16 9.39 -12.38
N GLY A 42 10.31 10.41 -12.35
CA GLY A 42 9.75 11.05 -13.54
C GLY A 42 8.35 10.58 -13.93
N TYR A 43 7.72 9.70 -13.14
CA TYR A 43 6.32 9.33 -13.32
C TYR A 43 5.41 10.51 -12.99
N LYS A 44 4.39 10.74 -13.81
CA LYS A 44 3.54 11.94 -13.75
C LYS A 44 2.08 11.61 -13.48
N ARG A 45 1.62 10.42 -13.87
CA ARG A 45 0.22 10.00 -13.77
C ARG A 45 0.14 8.76 -12.87
N ILE A 46 0.37 9.02 -11.59
CA ILE A 46 0.45 7.98 -10.55
C ILE A 46 -0.95 7.69 -10.02
N ALA A 47 -1.37 6.43 -10.07
CA ALA A 47 -2.63 5.97 -9.51
C ALA A 47 -2.47 5.40 -8.10
N HIS A 48 -3.60 5.31 -7.39
CA HIS A 48 -3.69 4.65 -6.09
C HIS A 48 -4.75 3.55 -6.10
N ILE A 49 -4.34 2.32 -5.74
CA ILE A 49 -5.25 1.22 -5.44
C ILE A 49 -5.28 1.04 -3.92
N GLY A 50 -6.25 1.70 -3.30
CA GLY A 50 -6.47 1.72 -1.86
C GLY A 50 -7.24 0.50 -1.33
N GLY A 51 -7.04 0.21 -0.05
CA GLY A 51 -7.86 -0.76 0.68
C GLY A 51 -9.22 -0.18 1.06
N SER A 52 -9.99 -0.90 1.87
CA SER A 52 -11.33 -0.41 2.27
C SER A 52 -11.25 0.95 2.99
N LYS A 53 -12.11 1.88 2.60
CA LYS A 53 -12.16 3.27 3.10
C LYS A 53 -12.40 3.36 4.60
N GLU A 54 -12.95 2.32 5.23
CA GLU A 54 -13.25 2.31 6.66
C GLU A 54 -12.00 2.16 7.53
N PHE A 55 -10.93 1.56 6.98
CA PHE A 55 -9.75 1.26 7.76
C PHE A 55 -8.77 2.44 7.83
N ILE A 56 -8.24 2.67 9.04
CA ILE A 56 -7.28 3.75 9.32
C ILE A 56 -6.01 3.64 8.46
N ILE A 57 -5.53 2.42 8.19
CA ILE A 57 -4.37 2.18 7.32
C ILE A 57 -4.61 2.70 5.90
N SER A 58 -5.79 2.42 5.33
CA SER A 58 -6.17 2.89 3.99
C SER A 58 -6.26 4.42 3.97
N LYS A 59 -6.91 5.02 4.98
CA LYS A 59 -7.01 6.48 5.12
C LYS A 59 -5.62 7.15 5.22
N LYS A 60 -4.72 6.60 6.04
CA LYS A 60 -3.36 7.14 6.23
C LYS A 60 -2.51 7.02 4.96
N ARG A 61 -2.50 5.85 4.31
CA ARG A 61 -1.75 5.64 3.06
C ARG A 61 -2.29 6.52 1.93
N PHE A 62 -3.62 6.62 1.80
CA PHE A 62 -4.24 7.53 0.82
C PHE A 62 -3.89 9.00 1.09
N LYS A 63 -3.86 9.41 2.37
CA LYS A 63 -3.43 10.76 2.75
C LYS A 63 -1.97 11.02 2.36
N GLY A 64 -1.06 10.07 2.63
CA GLY A 64 0.35 10.18 2.23
C GLY A 64 0.52 10.33 0.71
N TYR A 65 -0.22 9.51 -0.05
CA TYR A 65 -0.27 9.61 -1.52
C TYR A 65 -0.73 10.99 -2.00
N THR A 66 -1.88 11.47 -1.52
CA THR A 66 -2.43 12.76 -1.97
C THR A 66 -1.56 13.95 -1.56
N ASP A 67 -0.97 13.93 -0.36
CA ASP A 67 -0.12 15.02 0.12
C ASP A 67 1.24 15.06 -0.61
N ALA A 68 1.79 13.90 -1.03
CA ALA A 68 2.96 13.85 -1.89
C ALA A 68 2.68 14.48 -3.27
N LEU A 69 1.57 14.12 -3.91
CA LEU A 69 1.17 14.73 -5.20
C LEU A 69 1.02 16.25 -5.07
N LYS A 70 0.32 16.73 -4.04
CA LYS A 70 0.12 18.16 -3.78
C LYS A 70 1.43 18.89 -3.57
N LYS A 71 2.35 18.34 -2.77
CA LYS A 71 3.65 18.96 -2.50
C LYS A 71 4.49 19.13 -3.78
N HIS A 72 4.36 18.20 -4.73
CA HIS A 72 5.03 18.27 -6.04
C HIS A 72 4.17 18.91 -7.14
N LYS A 73 3.06 19.57 -6.76
CA LYS A 73 2.15 20.29 -7.68
C LYS A 73 1.55 19.40 -8.77
N ILE A 74 1.36 18.11 -8.49
CA ILE A 74 0.63 17.18 -9.35
C ILE A 74 -0.83 17.16 -8.90
N PRO A 75 -1.81 17.44 -9.79
CA PRO A 75 -3.22 17.37 -9.45
C PRO A 75 -3.63 15.96 -9.03
N VAL A 76 -4.47 15.86 -8.00
CA VAL A 76 -5.10 14.59 -7.64
C VAL A 76 -6.24 14.33 -8.63
N ASP A 77 -6.04 13.37 -9.51
CA ASP A 77 -7.05 12.92 -10.47
C ASP A 77 -7.88 11.79 -9.86
N GLU A 78 -9.17 12.03 -9.61
CA GLU A 78 -10.08 11.05 -9.01
C GLU A 78 -10.26 9.81 -9.89
N THR A 79 -10.05 9.92 -11.22
CA THR A 79 -10.11 8.77 -12.14
C THR A 79 -8.93 7.80 -11.95
N LEU A 80 -7.90 8.20 -11.19
CA LEU A 80 -6.74 7.38 -10.86
C LEU A 80 -6.83 6.77 -9.46
N ILE A 81 -7.99 6.85 -8.80
CA ILE A 81 -8.17 6.40 -7.42
C ILE A 81 -9.21 5.29 -7.39
N TYR A 82 -8.79 4.11 -6.97
CA TYR A 82 -9.68 2.99 -6.71
C TYR A 82 -9.59 2.59 -5.24
N PHE A 83 -10.73 2.36 -4.60
CA PHE A 83 -10.78 1.79 -3.26
C PHE A 83 -11.51 0.45 -3.30
N GLY A 84 -10.83 -0.59 -2.83
CA GLY A 84 -11.40 -1.93 -2.71
C GLY A 84 -11.08 -2.54 -1.35
N GLY A 85 -10.10 -3.42 -1.31
CA GLY A 85 -9.69 -4.18 -0.14
C GLY A 85 -8.20 -4.49 -0.17
N PHE A 86 -7.78 -5.44 0.65
CA PHE A 86 -6.36 -5.76 0.87
C PHE A 86 -5.93 -7.08 0.23
N GLN A 87 -6.79 -7.66 -0.61
CA GLN A 87 -6.58 -8.95 -1.27
C GLN A 87 -6.13 -8.77 -2.71
N GLU A 88 -5.50 -9.79 -3.27
CA GLU A 88 -5.02 -9.80 -4.66
C GLU A 88 -6.12 -9.48 -5.68
N LYS A 89 -7.30 -10.07 -5.51
CA LYS A 89 -8.49 -9.75 -6.32
C LYS A 89 -8.79 -8.24 -6.37
N ASN A 90 -8.57 -7.51 -5.29
CA ASN A 90 -8.81 -6.06 -5.27
C ASN A 90 -7.77 -5.29 -6.12
N GLY A 91 -6.55 -5.81 -6.22
CA GLY A 91 -5.55 -5.35 -7.16
C GLY A 91 -5.96 -5.58 -8.61
N VAL A 92 -6.48 -6.78 -8.90
CA VAL A 92 -7.02 -7.13 -10.23
C VAL A 92 -8.14 -6.17 -10.63
N ASP A 93 -9.19 -6.07 -9.79
CA ASP A 93 -10.35 -5.21 -10.06
C ASP A 93 -9.93 -3.74 -10.21
N GLY A 94 -9.05 -3.25 -9.33
CA GLY A 94 -8.58 -1.87 -9.35
C GLY A 94 -7.74 -1.55 -10.59
N MET A 95 -6.85 -2.46 -10.99
CA MET A 95 -6.03 -2.24 -12.19
C MET A 95 -6.85 -2.32 -13.47
N GLN A 96 -7.86 -3.19 -13.54
CA GLN A 96 -8.81 -3.23 -14.66
C GLN A 96 -9.58 -1.91 -14.79
N TYR A 97 -10.06 -1.37 -13.67
CA TYR A 97 -10.69 -0.05 -13.63
C TYR A 97 -9.75 1.04 -14.17
N LEU A 98 -8.51 1.09 -13.68
CA LEU A 98 -7.52 2.11 -14.06
C LEU A 98 -7.11 2.03 -15.54
N LEU A 99 -7.02 0.82 -16.11
CA LEU A 99 -6.72 0.65 -17.53
C LEU A 99 -7.90 0.97 -18.46
N GLY A 100 -9.11 1.09 -17.90
CA GLY A 100 -10.29 1.56 -18.62
C GLY A 100 -10.37 3.09 -18.76
N ALA A 101 -9.54 3.85 -18.04
CA ALA A 101 -9.49 5.30 -18.16
C ALA A 101 -8.95 5.72 -19.54
N VAL A 102 -9.45 6.84 -20.07
CA VAL A 102 -8.99 7.42 -21.35
C VAL A 102 -7.47 7.61 -21.35
N ASN A 103 -6.95 8.15 -20.24
CA ASN A 103 -5.52 8.29 -19.99
C ASN A 103 -5.11 7.31 -18.89
N LYS A 104 -4.31 6.31 -19.25
CA LYS A 104 -3.82 5.27 -18.34
C LYS A 104 -2.78 5.84 -17.37
N PRO A 105 -2.65 5.30 -16.15
CA PRO A 105 -1.54 5.64 -15.26
C PRO A 105 -0.20 5.16 -15.81
N ASP A 106 0.87 5.85 -15.44
CA ASP A 106 2.27 5.43 -15.69
C ASP A 106 2.92 4.79 -14.44
N ALA A 107 2.28 4.92 -13.28
CA ALA A 107 2.66 4.20 -12.07
C ALA A 107 1.47 3.97 -11.12
N VAL A 108 1.62 3.02 -10.20
CA VAL A 108 0.59 2.64 -9.22
C VAL A 108 1.22 2.54 -7.83
N VAL A 109 0.59 3.19 -6.85
CA VAL A 109 0.84 2.97 -5.42
C VAL A 109 -0.28 2.08 -4.87
N ALA A 110 0.01 0.80 -4.68
CA ALA A 110 -0.92 -0.17 -4.13
C ALA A 110 -0.91 -0.10 -2.60
N VAL A 111 -2.06 -0.38 -1.97
CA VAL A 111 -2.17 -0.34 -0.51
C VAL A 111 -1.29 -1.38 0.17
N ASN A 112 -1.02 -2.53 -0.45
CA ASN A 112 -0.14 -3.59 0.06
C ASN A 112 0.38 -4.50 -1.07
N ASP A 113 1.28 -5.42 -0.73
CA ASP A 113 1.88 -6.35 -1.69
C ASP A 113 0.86 -7.25 -2.40
N PRO A 114 -0.13 -7.90 -1.72
CA PRO A 114 -1.16 -8.65 -2.43
C PRO A 114 -1.90 -7.84 -3.50
N VAL A 115 -2.30 -6.60 -3.18
CA VAL A 115 -2.96 -5.71 -4.15
C VAL A 115 -2.01 -5.31 -5.28
N ALA A 116 -0.72 -5.11 -4.99
CA ALA A 116 0.28 -4.85 -6.03
C ALA A 116 0.45 -6.05 -6.99
N LEU A 117 0.41 -7.28 -6.46
CA LEU A 117 0.50 -8.51 -7.25
C LEU A 117 -0.72 -8.72 -8.14
N GLY A 118 -1.93 -8.40 -7.65
CA GLY A 118 -3.12 -8.40 -8.50
C GLY A 118 -3.02 -7.38 -9.64
N ALA A 119 -2.41 -6.22 -9.39
CA ALA A 119 -2.13 -5.25 -10.44
C ALA A 119 -1.09 -5.79 -11.45
N TYR A 120 -0.05 -6.52 -11.00
CA TYR A 120 0.92 -7.18 -11.89
C TYR A 120 0.24 -8.12 -12.87
N GLU A 121 -0.69 -8.95 -12.40
CA GLU A 121 -1.42 -9.89 -13.24
C GLU A 121 -2.14 -9.17 -14.39
N VAL A 122 -2.84 -8.08 -14.07
CA VAL A 122 -3.59 -7.30 -15.06
C VAL A 122 -2.67 -6.56 -16.02
N ILE A 123 -1.59 -5.93 -15.53
CA ILE A 123 -0.64 -5.23 -16.39
C ILE A 123 -0.02 -6.21 -17.40
N LYS A 124 0.44 -7.37 -16.92
CA LYS A 124 1.04 -8.41 -17.78
C LYS A 124 0.07 -9.02 -18.76
N SER A 125 -1.16 -9.35 -18.35
CA SER A 125 -2.19 -9.92 -19.23
C SER A 125 -2.60 -8.95 -20.35
N ARG A 126 -2.37 -7.64 -20.18
CA ARG A 126 -2.56 -6.62 -21.23
C ARG A 126 -1.31 -6.39 -22.09
N GLY A 127 -0.27 -7.20 -21.93
CA GLY A 127 0.99 -7.09 -22.68
C GLY A 127 1.85 -5.88 -22.30
N LEU A 128 1.53 -5.20 -21.19
CA LEU A 128 2.29 -4.06 -20.70
C LEU A 128 3.45 -4.53 -19.82
N LYS A 129 4.55 -3.79 -19.86
CA LYS A 129 5.79 -4.11 -19.17
C LYS A 129 5.90 -3.35 -17.85
N ILE A 130 6.33 -4.05 -16.82
CA ILE A 130 6.68 -3.46 -15.53
C ILE A 130 8.21 -3.40 -15.46
N PRO A 131 8.83 -2.27 -15.04
CA PRO A 131 8.22 -0.97 -14.78
C PRO A 131 8.09 -0.08 -16.03
N LYS A 132 8.49 -0.55 -17.22
CA LYS A 132 8.67 0.30 -18.41
C LYS A 132 7.42 1.07 -18.83
N ASP A 133 6.26 0.41 -18.82
CA ASP A 133 4.99 1.02 -19.21
C ASP A 133 4.20 1.47 -17.99
N ILE A 134 4.18 0.65 -16.93
CA ILE A 134 3.54 0.97 -15.64
C ILE A 134 4.43 0.47 -14.50
N ALA A 135 4.90 1.39 -13.65
CA ALA A 135 5.57 1.03 -12.40
C ALA A 135 4.56 0.70 -11.30
N VAL A 136 4.93 -0.18 -10.36
CA VAL A 136 4.07 -0.51 -9.21
C VAL A 136 4.91 -0.52 -7.95
N VAL A 137 4.40 0.10 -6.89
CA VAL A 137 4.95 0.05 -5.54
C VAL A 137 3.92 -0.55 -4.59
N GLY A 138 4.34 -1.55 -3.82
CA GLY A 138 3.57 -2.20 -2.77
C GLY A 138 3.95 -1.75 -1.35
N PHE A 139 3.47 -2.50 -0.37
CA PHE A 139 3.78 -2.34 1.04
C PHE A 139 3.75 -3.70 1.73
N SER A 140 4.64 -3.83 2.73
CA SER A 140 4.82 -4.93 3.68
C SER A 140 6.08 -5.75 3.44
N ASN A 141 6.71 -5.67 2.26
CA ASN A 141 7.93 -6.44 1.95
C ASN A 141 7.76 -7.94 2.20
N ASN A 142 6.65 -8.48 1.70
CA ASN A 142 6.36 -9.90 1.81
C ASN A 142 7.44 -10.71 1.06
N PRO A 143 7.81 -11.92 1.52
CA PRO A 143 8.86 -12.73 0.87
C PRO A 143 8.62 -12.96 -0.63
N ILE A 144 7.35 -13.07 -1.03
CA ILE A 144 6.97 -13.25 -2.45
C ILE A 144 7.37 -12.04 -3.32
N SER A 145 7.46 -10.84 -2.76
CA SER A 145 7.80 -9.60 -3.46
C SER A 145 9.20 -9.65 -4.09
N ALA A 146 10.13 -10.42 -3.52
CA ALA A 146 11.48 -10.57 -4.04
C ALA A 146 11.61 -11.56 -5.22
N ILE A 147 10.65 -12.48 -5.38
CA ILE A 147 10.75 -13.60 -6.34
C ILE A 147 9.78 -13.47 -7.52
N VAL A 148 8.88 -12.48 -7.51
CA VAL A 148 8.08 -12.14 -8.69
C VAL A 148 8.95 -11.49 -9.77
N ASP A 149 8.47 -11.53 -11.01
CA ASP A 149 9.17 -10.98 -12.17
C ASP A 149 8.42 -9.77 -12.77
N PRO A 150 8.99 -8.57 -12.84
CA PRO A 150 10.19 -8.15 -12.10
C PRO A 150 9.91 -8.14 -10.58
N PRO A 151 10.94 -8.12 -9.72
CA PRO A 151 10.76 -7.99 -8.28
C PRO A 151 9.96 -6.74 -7.91
N LEU A 152 9.04 -6.88 -6.96
CA LEU A 152 8.16 -5.81 -6.52
C LEU A 152 8.93 -4.82 -5.63
N THR A 153 8.91 -3.54 -6.02
CA THR A 153 9.33 -2.47 -5.11
C THR A 153 8.28 -2.30 -4.03
N THR A 154 8.66 -2.32 -2.76
CA THR A 154 7.73 -2.29 -1.64
C THR A 154 8.32 -1.55 -0.44
N ILE A 155 7.46 -0.86 0.31
CA ILE A 155 7.81 -0.30 1.61
C ILE A 155 7.94 -1.42 2.63
N GLU A 156 9.13 -1.55 3.21
CA GLU A 156 9.39 -2.45 4.33
C GLU A 156 8.71 -1.93 5.59
N GLN A 157 7.94 -2.80 6.23
CA GLN A 157 7.41 -2.59 7.56
C GLN A 157 8.24 -3.46 8.50
N PRO A 158 8.82 -2.92 9.58
CA PRO A 158 9.60 -3.72 10.53
C PRO A 158 8.66 -4.64 11.32
N ALA A 159 8.23 -5.75 10.72
CA ALA A 159 7.46 -6.79 11.40
C ALA A 159 8.34 -7.55 12.41
N TYR A 160 9.65 -7.64 12.15
CA TYR A 160 10.60 -8.41 12.96
C TYR A 160 10.98 -7.73 14.28
N GLU A 161 10.89 -6.39 14.38
CA GLU A 161 11.12 -5.70 15.66
C GLU A 161 9.90 -5.77 16.60
N MET A 162 8.69 -5.96 16.06
CA MET A 162 7.47 -6.10 16.87
C MET A 162 7.45 -7.37 17.72
N GLY A 163 8.18 -8.42 17.35
CA GLY A 163 8.33 -9.63 18.16
C GLY A 163 9.45 -9.58 19.20
N ARG A 164 10.52 -8.81 18.93
CA ARG A 164 11.76 -8.85 19.73
C ARG A 164 11.84 -7.76 20.81
N VAL A 165 11.02 -6.70 20.72
CA VAL A 165 10.89 -5.70 21.79
C VAL A 165 10.11 -6.28 22.98
N GLU A 166 9.23 -7.26 22.73
CA GLU A 166 8.44 -7.96 23.77
C GLU A 166 9.24 -9.08 24.47
N GLU A 167 10.35 -9.56 23.89
CA GLU A 167 11.18 -10.63 24.51
C GLU A 167 12.23 -10.08 25.50
N LYS A 168 12.31 -8.75 25.68
CA LYS A 168 13.31 -8.09 26.54
C LYS A 168 12.72 -7.25 27.69
N ARG A 169 11.54 -7.61 28.19
CA ARG A 169 11.03 -7.08 29.46
C ARG A 169 10.72 -8.18 30.46
#